data_AF-A0A660YZ87-F1
#
_entry.id   AF-A0A660YZ87-F1
#
_cell.length_a   1.000
_cell.length_b   1.000
_cell.length_c   1.000
_cell.angle_alpha   90.00
_cell.angle_beta   90.00
_cell.angle_gamma   90.00
#
_symmetry.space_group_name_H-M   'P 1'
#
loop_
_entity.id
_entity.type
_entity.pdbx_description
1 polymer ?
#
loop_
_entity_poly.entity_id
_entity_poly.type
_entity_poly.pdbx_seq_one_letter_code
_entity_poly.pdbx_strand_id
1 'polypeptide(L)'
;MNKILQNIAALTFLIFVVVGCSASTGSRYETKSNDKEISDEEKQEMIVEDFDITPYKTEIDIEEVPSDSQVLPDDVWYEYSDTVSTSSIIVAGTTDGYRVQVVSTDNMDEANQVRAEIYFNTKNKEVYITFEPPFYKVKAGDFTAHSEANDFKFKLNQLGYPEARVIQETVNIFE
;
A
#
# COMPACT_ATOMS: atom_id res chain seq x y z
N MET A 1 10.66 13.86 60.68
CA MET A 1 9.40 13.34 60.09
C MET A 1 9.13 13.90 58.69
N ASN A 2 9.35 15.18 58.42
CA ASN A 2 9.04 15.79 57.11
C ASN A 2 9.80 15.18 55.91
N LYS A 3 11.08 14.81 56.06
CA LYS A 3 11.86 14.20 54.96
C LYS A 3 11.40 12.78 54.61
N ILE A 4 10.94 12.01 55.59
CA ILE A 4 10.42 10.65 55.36
C ILE A 4 9.06 10.73 54.67
N LEU A 5 8.20 11.67 55.10
CA LEU A 5 6.91 11.92 54.47
C LEU A 5 7.06 12.43 53.02
N GLN A 6 8.04 13.29 52.76
CA GLN A 6 8.37 13.77 51.42
C GLN A 6 8.86 12.65 50.49
N ASN A 7 9.67 11.72 51.00
CA ASN A 7 10.15 10.58 50.21
C ASN A 7 9.02 9.58 49.90
N ILE A 8 8.07 9.38 50.82
CA ILE A 8 6.89 8.53 50.58
C ILE A 8 5.95 9.18 49.55
N ALA A 9 5.76 10.50 49.62
CA ALA A 9 4.99 11.26 48.63
C ALA A 9 5.63 11.21 47.22
N ALA A 10 6.97 11.30 47.15
CA ALA A 10 7.69 11.17 45.87
C ALA A 10 7.59 9.75 45.28
N LEU A 11 7.67 8.71 46.13
CA LEU A 11 7.55 7.32 45.69
C LEU A 11 6.13 7.00 45.19
N THR A 12 5.10 7.52 45.86
CA THR A 12 3.70 7.33 45.43
C THR A 12 3.39 8.07 44.13
N PHE A 13 3.94 9.27 43.92
CA PHE A 13 3.83 9.99 42.66
C PHE A 13 4.52 9.26 41.49
N LEU A 14 5.70 8.67 41.73
CA LEU A 14 6.42 7.87 40.74
C LEU A 14 5.59 6.65 40.27
N ILE A 15 4.93 5.95 41.20
CA ILE A 15 4.08 4.80 40.89
C ILE A 15 2.88 5.22 40.03
N PHE A 16 2.29 6.38 40.30
CA PHE A 16 1.13 6.87 39.54
C PHE A 16 1.48 7.20 38.08
N VAL A 17 2.70 7.68 37.82
CA VAL A 17 3.18 7.96 36.45
C VAL A 17 3.42 6.67 35.66
N VAL A 18 3.88 5.60 36.30
CA VAL A 18 4.16 4.32 35.62
C VAL A 18 2.89 3.56 35.26
N VAL A 19 1.82 3.65 36.07
CA VAL A 19 0.54 2.96 35.80
C VAL A 19 -0.31 3.71 34.76
N GLY A 20 -0.01 4.98 34.49
CA GLY A 20 -0.76 5.82 33.54
C GLY A 20 -0.54 5.50 32.04
N CYS A 21 0.39 4.62 31.68
CA CYS A 21 0.66 4.29 30.28
C CYS A 21 -0.15 3.05 29.85
N SER A 22 -1.44 3.25 29.56
CA SER A 22 -2.28 2.25 28.86
C SER A 22 -2.72 2.83 27.52
N ALA A 23 -1.90 2.67 26.48
CA ALA A 23 -2.34 2.87 25.10
C ALA A 23 -3.21 1.67 24.69
N SER A 24 -4.53 1.77 24.89
CA SER A 24 -5.48 0.75 24.42
C SER A 24 -5.84 1.02 22.96
N THR A 25 -5.29 0.22 22.04
CA THR A 25 -5.63 0.23 20.61
C THR A 25 -6.88 -0.62 20.29
N GLY A 26 -7.50 -1.22 21.30
CA GLY A 26 -8.57 -2.22 21.15
C GLY A 26 -9.93 -1.69 20.68
N SER A 27 -10.15 -0.37 20.64
CA SER A 27 -11.46 0.20 20.24
C SER A 27 -11.62 0.43 18.73
N ARG A 28 -10.55 0.26 17.92
CA ARG A 28 -10.63 0.47 16.46
C ARG A 28 -11.32 -0.64 15.67
N TYR A 29 -11.46 -1.83 16.25
CA TYR A 29 -11.97 -3.01 15.55
C TYR A 29 -13.32 -3.50 16.09
N GLU A 30 -14.12 -2.63 16.71
CA GLU A 30 -15.46 -2.98 17.19
C GLU A 30 -16.47 -2.86 16.05
N THR A 31 -16.69 -3.96 15.31
CA THR A 31 -17.81 -4.07 14.37
C THR A 31 -19.11 -4.11 15.17
N LYS A 32 -19.85 -3.00 15.21
CA LYS A 32 -21.24 -3.00 15.68
C LYS A 32 -22.09 -3.80 14.69
N SER A 33 -22.37 -5.06 15.00
CA SER A 33 -23.46 -5.81 14.36
C SER A 33 -24.77 -5.12 14.73
N ASN A 34 -25.29 -4.34 13.79
CA ASN A 34 -26.57 -3.67 13.94
C ASN A 34 -27.65 -4.66 13.45
N ASP A 35 -27.89 -5.69 14.25
CA ASP A 35 -28.99 -6.64 14.02
C ASP A 35 -30.30 -5.93 14.38
N LYS A 36 -30.82 -5.16 13.42
CA LYS A 36 -32.20 -4.69 13.46
C LYS A 36 -33.07 -5.78 12.87
N GLU A 37 -33.64 -6.62 13.74
CA GLU A 37 -34.80 -7.45 13.40
C GLU A 37 -35.91 -6.53 12.89
N ILE A 38 -36.20 -6.61 11.59
CA ILE A 38 -37.41 -6.05 10.99
C ILE A 38 -38.31 -7.25 10.71
N SER A 39 -39.31 -7.44 11.56
CA SER A 39 -40.43 -8.35 11.32
C SER A 39 -41.52 -7.59 10.58
N ASP A 40 -41.53 -7.65 9.25
CA ASP A 40 -42.66 -7.21 8.44
C ASP A 40 -43.15 -8.42 7.60
N GLU A 41 -44.42 -8.77 7.76
CA GLU A 41 -45.11 -9.83 7.01
C GLU A 41 -45.09 -9.52 5.51
N GLU A 42 -44.21 -10.19 4.75
CA GLU A 42 -44.18 -10.08 3.30
C GLU A 42 -45.33 -10.86 2.64
N LYS A 43 -46.25 -10.10 2.07
CA LYS A 43 -47.23 -10.60 1.11
C LYS A 43 -46.46 -11.07 -0.14
N GLN A 44 -46.41 -12.38 -0.38
CA GLN A 44 -45.79 -12.95 -1.58
C GLN A 44 -46.60 -12.55 -2.82
N GLU A 45 -46.26 -11.43 -3.44
CA GLU A 45 -46.61 -11.19 -4.83
C GLU A 45 -45.73 -12.09 -5.70
N MET A 46 -46.36 -12.92 -6.52
CA MET A 46 -45.66 -13.76 -7.50
C MET A 46 -44.99 -12.83 -8.52
N ILE A 47 -43.66 -12.72 -8.46
CA ILE A 47 -42.87 -12.00 -9.46
C ILE A 47 -43.04 -12.77 -10.78
N VAL A 48 -43.71 -12.15 -11.76
CA VAL A 48 -43.77 -12.69 -13.12
C VAL A 48 -42.47 -12.28 -13.81
N GLU A 49 -41.53 -13.20 -13.92
CA GLU A 49 -40.28 -12.99 -14.65
C GLU A 49 -40.53 -13.16 -16.15
N ASP A 50 -41.01 -12.10 -16.81
CA ASP A 50 -41.21 -12.03 -18.27
C ASP A 50 -40.04 -11.38 -19.03
N PHE A 51 -38.89 -11.22 -18.36
CA PHE A 51 -37.69 -10.64 -18.97
C PHE A 51 -37.11 -11.60 -20.02
N ASP A 52 -37.11 -11.17 -21.27
CA ASP A 52 -36.39 -11.82 -22.36
C ASP A 52 -34.89 -11.45 -22.27
N ILE A 53 -34.09 -12.37 -21.73
CA ILE A 53 -32.62 -12.21 -21.56
C ILE A 53 -31.88 -12.68 -22.83
N THR A 54 -32.55 -12.81 -23.98
CA THR A 54 -31.83 -13.13 -25.21
C THR A 54 -30.83 -12.02 -25.53
N PRO A 55 -29.52 -12.34 -25.64
CA PRO A 55 -28.55 -11.35 -26.07
C PRO A 55 -28.95 -10.91 -27.47
N TYR A 56 -29.13 -9.61 -27.67
CA TYR A 56 -29.36 -9.07 -29.01
C TYR A 56 -28.12 -9.41 -29.86
N LYS A 57 -28.20 -10.48 -30.64
CA LYS A 57 -27.16 -10.81 -31.59
C LYS A 57 -27.48 -10.08 -32.88
N THR A 58 -27.01 -8.83 -32.96
CA THR A 58 -27.02 -8.10 -34.23
C THR A 58 -26.06 -8.80 -35.16
N GLU A 59 -26.54 -9.36 -36.27
CA GLU A 59 -25.69 -9.76 -37.38
C GLU A 59 -25.12 -8.47 -37.98
N ILE A 60 -23.86 -8.18 -37.66
CA ILE A 60 -23.15 -7.06 -38.25
C ILE A 60 -22.66 -7.55 -39.61
N ASP A 61 -23.38 -7.22 -40.68
CA ASP A 61 -22.85 -7.32 -42.04
C ASP A 61 -21.78 -6.24 -42.20
N ILE A 62 -20.54 -6.61 -41.89
CA ILE A 62 -19.37 -5.77 -42.14
C ILE A 62 -19.05 -5.95 -43.62
N GLU A 63 -19.43 -4.98 -44.46
CA GLU A 63 -18.90 -4.91 -45.80
C GLU A 63 -17.37 -4.81 -45.71
N GLU A 64 -16.66 -5.82 -46.21
CA GLU A 64 -15.20 -5.79 -46.32
C GLU A 64 -14.80 -4.69 -47.31
N VAL A 65 -14.57 -3.48 -46.79
CA VAL A 65 -13.96 -2.41 -47.57
C VAL A 65 -12.55 -2.89 -47.94
N PRO A 66 -12.19 -2.95 -49.25
CA PRO A 66 -10.86 -3.36 -49.65
C PRO A 66 -9.85 -2.46 -48.98
N SER A 67 -8.95 -3.09 -48.21
CA SER A 67 -7.79 -2.49 -47.56
C SER A 67 -6.81 -1.99 -48.63
N ASP A 68 -7.17 -0.89 -49.30
CA ASP A 68 -6.17 -0.04 -49.90
C ASP A 68 -5.64 0.88 -48.81
N SER A 69 -4.33 0.82 -48.61
CA SER A 69 -3.58 1.44 -47.52
C SER A 69 -3.93 2.92 -47.36
N GLN A 70 -4.86 3.23 -46.46
CA GLN A 70 -5.03 4.61 -46.01
C GLN A 70 -3.85 4.91 -45.08
N VAL A 71 -2.92 5.74 -45.57
CA VAL A 71 -1.96 6.44 -44.74
C VAL A 71 -2.77 7.19 -43.69
N LEU A 72 -2.75 6.70 -42.46
CA LEU A 72 -3.43 7.35 -41.35
C LEU A 72 -2.78 8.71 -41.10
N PRO A 73 -3.56 9.78 -40.86
CA PRO A 73 -3.01 11.10 -40.57
C PRO A 73 -2.23 11.06 -39.24
N ASP A 74 -1.07 11.72 -39.20
CA ASP A 74 -0.09 11.68 -38.08
C ASP A 74 -0.59 12.19 -36.71
N ASP A 75 -1.86 12.62 -36.58
CA ASP A 75 -2.38 13.35 -35.40
C ASP A 75 -3.45 12.57 -34.62
N VAL A 76 -3.36 11.24 -34.64
CA VAL A 76 -4.29 10.37 -33.92
C VAL A 76 -3.97 10.35 -32.42
N TRP A 77 -4.70 11.17 -31.64
CA TRP A 77 -4.53 11.32 -30.18
C TRP A 77 -4.68 10.02 -29.34
N TYR A 78 -5.23 8.94 -29.92
CA TYR A 78 -5.41 7.65 -29.24
C TYR A 78 -4.39 6.58 -29.66
N GLU A 79 -3.40 6.93 -30.47
CA GLU A 79 -2.27 6.03 -30.70
C GLU A 79 -1.41 6.02 -29.44
N TYR A 80 -1.40 4.89 -28.72
CA TYR A 80 -0.39 4.65 -27.71
C TYR A 80 0.94 4.56 -28.45
N SER A 81 1.70 5.66 -28.49
CA SER A 81 3.07 5.56 -28.95
C SER A 81 3.78 4.58 -28.00
N ASP A 82 4.12 3.39 -28.48
CA ASP A 82 4.94 2.42 -27.75
C ASP A 82 6.31 3.00 -27.33
N THR A 83 6.62 4.21 -27.81
CA THR A 83 7.77 5.03 -27.44
C THR A 83 7.48 6.00 -26.28
N VAL A 84 6.65 5.60 -25.30
CA VAL A 84 6.83 6.18 -23.97
C VAL A 84 8.18 5.66 -23.48
N SER A 85 9.21 6.49 -23.65
CA SER A 85 10.54 6.31 -23.07
C SER A 85 10.45 6.47 -21.55
N THR A 86 9.69 5.59 -20.91
CA THR A 86 9.98 5.18 -19.56
C THR A 86 11.31 4.48 -19.69
N SER A 87 12.35 4.92 -19.00
CA SER A 87 13.54 4.10 -18.77
C SER A 87 13.04 2.81 -18.10
N SER A 88 12.66 1.83 -18.91
CA SER A 88 12.15 0.55 -18.45
C SER A 88 13.35 -0.11 -17.82
N ILE A 89 13.46 -0.01 -16.50
CA ILE A 89 14.44 -0.74 -15.74
C ILE A 89 14.12 -2.22 -16.01
N ILE A 90 14.93 -2.87 -16.84
CA ILE A 90 14.72 -4.27 -17.21
C ILE A 90 15.16 -5.09 -16.00
N VAL A 91 14.24 -5.87 -15.44
CA VAL A 91 14.57 -6.80 -14.35
C VAL A 91 15.25 -8.02 -14.98
N ALA A 92 16.57 -8.10 -14.84
CA ALA A 92 17.40 -9.22 -15.32
C ALA A 92 17.10 -10.54 -14.58
N GLY A 93 16.65 -10.44 -13.32
CA GLY A 93 16.30 -11.60 -12.51
C GLY A 93 16.05 -11.24 -11.04
N THR A 94 15.95 -12.26 -10.20
CA THR A 94 15.77 -12.11 -8.75
C THR A 94 16.81 -12.92 -7.98
N THR A 95 17.16 -12.47 -6.78
CA THR A 95 18.11 -13.16 -5.91
C THR A 95 17.77 -12.95 -4.44
N ASP A 96 18.34 -13.77 -3.56
CA ASP A 96 18.22 -13.56 -2.12
C ASP A 96 19.05 -12.35 -1.71
N GLY A 97 18.41 -11.39 -1.06
CA GLY A 97 19.06 -10.16 -0.65
C GLY A 97 18.33 -9.49 0.50
N TYR A 98 18.40 -8.17 0.53
CA TYR A 98 17.93 -7.34 1.61
C TYR A 98 17.20 -6.11 1.06
N ARG A 99 16.08 -5.77 1.67
CA ARG A 99 15.40 -4.49 1.51
C ARG A 99 15.32 -3.77 2.84
N VAL A 100 15.17 -2.45 2.82
CA VAL A 100 14.97 -1.70 4.07
C VAL A 100 13.50 -1.29 4.16
N GLN A 101 12.79 -1.85 5.14
CA GLN A 101 11.44 -1.37 5.49
C GLN A 101 11.57 -0.01 6.17
N VAL A 102 10.85 0.97 5.66
CA VAL A 102 10.88 2.37 6.12
C VAL A 102 9.78 2.61 7.15
N VAL A 103 8.54 2.21 6.84
CA VAL A 103 7.37 2.40 7.71
C VAL A 103 6.38 1.24 7.53
N SER A 104 5.54 1.04 8.54
CA SER A 104 4.38 0.16 8.53
C SER A 104 3.18 0.97 9.01
N THR A 105 2.24 1.27 8.12
CA THR A 105 1.05 2.11 8.40
C THR A 105 -0.22 1.37 8.01
N ASP A 106 -1.35 1.64 8.65
CA ASP A 106 -2.67 1.14 8.24
C ASP A 106 -3.33 2.03 7.16
N ASN A 107 -2.71 3.16 6.81
CA ASN A 107 -3.21 4.12 5.83
C ASN A 107 -2.44 4.05 4.50
N MET A 108 -3.16 3.75 3.41
CA MET A 108 -2.59 3.69 2.06
C MET A 108 -2.05 5.05 1.59
N ASP A 109 -2.70 6.16 1.93
CA ASP A 109 -2.28 7.49 1.49
C ASP A 109 -0.94 7.88 2.13
N GLU A 110 -0.76 7.57 3.41
CA GLU A 110 0.51 7.75 4.11
C GLU A 110 1.62 6.89 3.49
N ALA A 111 1.34 5.62 3.18
CA ALA A 111 2.30 4.74 2.51
C ALA A 111 2.73 5.29 1.15
N ASN A 112 1.79 5.84 0.37
CA ASN A 112 2.08 6.48 -0.91
C ASN A 112 2.89 7.78 -0.77
N GLN A 113 2.60 8.58 0.25
CA GLN A 113 3.36 9.79 0.54
C GLN A 113 4.81 9.44 0.88
N VAL A 114 5.02 8.50 1.81
CA VAL A 114 6.38 8.05 2.19
C VAL A 114 7.11 7.47 0.97
N ARG A 115 6.41 6.69 0.12
CA ARG A 115 7.00 6.18 -1.12
C ARG A 115 7.54 7.31 -2.00
N ALA A 116 6.74 8.35 -2.23
CA ALA A 116 7.15 9.49 -3.05
C ALA A 116 8.34 10.23 -2.42
N GLU A 117 8.28 10.52 -1.12
CA GLU A 117 9.37 11.19 -0.39
C GLU A 117 10.69 10.42 -0.49
N ILE A 118 10.67 9.11 -0.28
CA ILE A 118 11.86 8.27 -0.40
C ILE A 118 12.38 8.24 -1.84
N TYR A 119 11.50 8.10 -2.83
CA TYR A 119 11.89 8.07 -4.23
C TYR A 119 12.65 9.34 -4.63
N PHE A 120 12.14 10.52 -4.25
CA PHE A 120 12.79 11.81 -4.53
C PHE A 120 14.11 12.00 -3.76
N ASN A 121 14.15 11.63 -2.48
CA ASN A 121 15.33 11.87 -1.63
C ASN A 121 16.47 10.86 -1.86
N THR A 122 16.17 9.66 -2.37
CA THR A 122 17.15 8.56 -2.43
C THR A 122 17.73 8.28 -3.82
N LYS A 123 17.59 9.25 -4.74
CA LYS A 123 18.05 9.16 -6.14
C LYS A 123 17.40 8.00 -6.90
N ASN A 124 16.07 7.92 -6.86
CA ASN A 124 15.27 6.95 -7.61
C ASN A 124 15.60 5.48 -7.29
N LYS A 125 15.87 5.16 -6.02
CA LYS A 125 15.83 3.75 -5.61
C LYS A 125 14.40 3.24 -5.70
N GLU A 126 14.24 2.00 -6.12
CA GLU A 126 12.93 1.36 -6.16
C GLU A 126 12.30 1.29 -4.77
N VAL A 127 11.02 1.67 -4.69
CA VAL A 127 10.25 1.68 -3.45
C VAL A 127 8.97 0.90 -3.65
N TYR A 128 8.76 -0.09 -2.79
CA TYR A 128 7.70 -1.07 -2.85
C TYR A 128 6.73 -0.87 -1.69
N ILE A 129 5.44 -1.08 -1.95
CA ILE A 129 4.41 -1.13 -0.92
C ILE A 129 3.84 -2.55 -0.93
N THR A 130 3.88 -3.22 0.22
CA THR A 130 3.27 -4.55 0.40
C THR A 130 2.19 -4.46 1.46
N PHE A 131 1.02 -5.03 1.19
CA PHE A 131 -0.05 -5.13 2.19
C PHE A 131 0.07 -6.46 2.95
N GLU A 132 0.33 -6.37 4.25
CA GLU A 132 0.28 -7.47 5.19
C GLU A 132 -0.75 -7.12 6.27
N PRO A 133 -1.97 -7.69 6.22
CA PRO A 133 -3.07 -7.26 7.06
C PRO A 133 -2.69 -7.13 8.55
N PRO A 134 -2.99 -6.00 9.21
CA PRO A 134 -3.77 -4.85 8.73
C PRO A 134 -2.92 -3.69 8.13
N PHE A 135 -1.64 -3.89 7.82
CA PHE A 135 -0.70 -2.80 7.52
C PHE A 135 -0.16 -2.81 6.09
N TYR A 136 0.06 -1.63 5.54
CA TYR A 136 0.92 -1.34 4.40
C TYR A 136 2.36 -1.12 4.86
N LYS A 137 3.27 -1.95 4.37
CA LYS A 137 4.70 -1.87 4.62
C LYS A 137 5.40 -1.24 3.42
N VAL A 138 6.09 -0.13 3.66
CA VAL A 138 6.91 0.54 2.65
C VAL A 138 8.34 0.02 2.76
N LYS A 139 8.86 -0.58 1.69
CA LYS A 139 10.23 -1.11 1.60
C LYS A 139 10.98 -0.40 0.48
N ALA A 140 12.25 -0.10 0.68
CA ALA A 140 13.05 0.65 -0.29
C ALA A 140 14.42 0.00 -0.54
N GLY A 141 14.81 0.02 -1.82
CA GLY A 141 16.05 -0.50 -2.35
C GLY A 141 16.09 -2.02 -2.47
N ASP A 142 16.93 -2.48 -3.39
CA ASP A 142 17.30 -3.87 -3.61
C ASP A 142 18.81 -3.99 -3.34
N PHE A 143 19.19 -4.72 -2.29
CA PHE A 143 20.59 -4.86 -1.86
C PHE A 143 20.98 -6.34 -1.80
N THR A 144 22.15 -6.70 -2.32
CA THR A 144 22.68 -8.07 -2.20
C THR A 144 23.47 -8.25 -0.90
N ALA A 145 24.13 -7.18 -0.44
CA ALA A 145 24.93 -7.18 0.78
C ALA A 145 24.21 -6.54 1.96
N HIS A 146 24.25 -7.20 3.12
CA HIS A 146 23.66 -6.69 4.37
C HIS A 146 24.29 -5.36 4.85
N SER A 147 25.57 -5.12 4.55
CA SER A 147 26.25 -3.85 4.87
C SER A 147 25.65 -2.67 4.11
N GLU A 148 25.38 -2.84 2.81
CA GLU A 148 24.78 -1.80 1.96
C GLU A 148 23.38 -1.42 2.43
N ALA A 149 22.59 -2.43 2.82
CA ALA A 149 21.27 -2.20 3.40
C ALA A 149 21.35 -1.46 4.74
N ASN A 150 22.38 -1.71 5.57
CA ASN A 150 22.58 -0.96 6.81
C ASN A 150 23.02 0.49 6.57
N ASP A 151 23.87 0.74 5.58
CA ASP A 151 24.24 2.10 5.19
C ASP A 151 23.03 2.88 4.69
N PHE A 152 22.14 2.21 3.94
CA PHE A 152 20.90 2.81 3.50
C PHE A 152 19.92 3.08 4.65
N LYS A 153 19.77 2.13 5.59
CA LYS A 153 19.03 2.36 6.84
C LYS A 153 19.57 3.57 7.60
N PHE A 154 20.90 3.72 7.71
CA PHE A 154 21.51 4.88 8.37
C PHE A 154 21.19 6.20 7.66
N LYS A 155 21.08 6.21 6.32
CA LYS A 155 20.62 7.37 5.56
C LYS A 155 19.14 7.67 5.82
N LEU A 156 18.29 6.65 5.84
CA LEU A 156 16.86 6.80 6.16
C LEU A 156 16.63 7.34 7.57
N ASN A 157 17.43 6.89 8.54
CA ASN A 157 17.39 7.42 9.90
C ASN A 157 17.70 8.93 9.93
N GLN A 158 18.67 9.39 9.13
CA GLN A 158 18.99 10.81 9.01
C GLN A 158 17.90 11.63 8.30
N LEU A 159 17.10 10.98 7.44
CA LEU A 159 15.95 11.59 6.77
C LEU A 159 14.70 11.66 7.67
N GLY A 160 14.76 11.12 8.89
CA GLY A 160 13.65 11.18 9.84
C GLY A 160 12.83 9.88 9.96
N TYR A 161 13.33 8.76 9.44
CA TYR A 161 12.69 7.45 9.59
C TYR A 161 13.46 6.55 10.58
N PRO A 162 13.36 6.77 11.90
CA PRO A 162 14.12 6.02 12.90
C PRO A 162 13.70 4.55 13.02
N GLU A 163 12.47 4.23 12.60
CA GLU A 163 11.90 2.87 12.61
C GLU A 163 12.38 2.01 11.42
N ALA A 164 13.29 2.53 10.59
CA ALA A 164 13.78 1.82 9.43
C ALA A 164 14.53 0.53 9.84
N ARG A 165 14.20 -0.59 9.18
CA ARG A 165 14.73 -1.92 9.47
C ARG A 165 15.16 -2.64 8.21
N VAL A 166 16.31 -3.33 8.29
CA VAL A 166 16.75 -4.26 7.23
C VAL A 166 15.94 -5.56 7.32
N ILE A 167 15.43 -6.03 6.19
CA ILE A 167 14.67 -7.27 6.03
C ILE A 167 15.33 -8.10 4.94
N GLN A 168 15.54 -9.39 5.20
CA GLN A 168 15.99 -10.34 4.19
C GLN A 168 14.80 -10.77 3.33
N GLU A 169 14.90 -10.60 2.02
CA GLU A 169 13.84 -10.90 1.06
C GLU A 169 14.46 -11.15 -0.32
N THR A 170 13.67 -11.71 -1.23
CA THR A 170 14.04 -11.78 -2.63
C THR A 170 14.01 -10.38 -3.25
N VAL A 171 15.16 -9.95 -3.78
CA VAL A 171 15.37 -8.63 -4.38
C VAL A 171 15.51 -8.73 -5.90
N ASN A 172 15.20 -7.64 -6.58
CA ASN A 172 15.33 -7.55 -8.03
C ASN A 172 16.77 -7.21 -8.43
N ILE A 173 17.27 -7.86 -9.48
CA ILE A 173 18.50 -7.49 -10.16
C ILE A 173 18.09 -6.77 -11.44
N PHE A 174 18.59 -5.56 -11.62
CA PHE A 174 18.32 -4.74 -12.79
C PHE A 174 19.49 -4.83 -13.79
N GLU A 175 19.18 -4.84 -15.09
CA GLU A 175 20.15 -4.83 -16.21
C GLU A 175 20.67 -3.42 -16.52
#